data_AF-E7FSZ1-F1
#
_entry.id   AF-E7FSZ1-F1
#
_cell.length_a   1.000
_cell.length_b   1.000
_cell.length_c   1.000
_cell.angle_alpha   90.00
_cell.angle_beta   90.00
_cell.angle_gamma   90.00
#
_symmetry.space_group_name_H-M   'P 1'
#
loop_
_entity.id
_entity.type
_entity.pdbx_description
1 polymer ?
#
loop_
_entity_poly.entity_id
_entity_poly.type
_entity_poly.pdbx_seq_one_letter_code
_entity_poly.pdbx_strand_id
1 'polypeptide(L)'
;MIEEKLKEIPDDSYLLYQLGRTYDIQKDFVNASEAYLKSLQTSPRHDFEYFRSALDDLCFDYLNLNEAKKAAEIINFYGYPYEDADGYFMFGHVYMNLGNFDEAVRCFKKATEFADSSRPGANSFAAWFNIGVIYEVLGFKEKAIKAYKKCNDYDPAKERLKNLR
;
A
#
# COMPACT_ATOMS: atom_id res chain seq x y z
N MET A 1 -8.82 22.05 18.02
CA MET A 1 -8.52 21.24 16.80
C MET A 1 -7.22 20.47 17.02
N ILE A 2 -6.93 19.39 16.25
CA ILE A 2 -5.72 18.55 16.46
C ILE A 2 -4.44 19.40 16.43
N GLU A 3 -4.33 20.32 15.47
CA GLU A 3 -3.19 21.24 15.32
C GLU A 3 -2.98 22.16 16.55
N GLU A 4 -4.05 22.60 17.21
CA GLU A 4 -3.94 23.41 18.43
C GLU A 4 -3.38 22.59 19.59
N LYS A 5 -3.80 21.33 19.73
CA LYS A 5 -3.26 20.43 20.75
C LYS A 5 -1.79 20.11 20.49
N LEU A 6 -1.40 19.93 19.23
CA LEU A 6 0.01 19.73 18.84
C LEU A 6 0.90 20.95 19.08
N LYS A 7 0.35 22.16 19.29
CA LYS A 7 1.15 23.30 19.76
C LYS A 7 1.58 23.15 21.22
N GLU A 8 0.77 22.46 22.02
CA GLU A 8 1.04 22.21 23.44
C GLU A 8 1.86 20.93 23.66
N ILE A 9 1.59 19.91 22.85
CA ILE A 9 2.25 18.58 22.90
C ILE A 9 2.73 18.16 21.48
N PRO A 10 3.82 18.76 20.97
CA PRO A 10 4.22 18.64 19.56
C PRO A 10 4.70 17.26 19.14
N ASP A 11 5.03 16.40 20.09
CA ASP A 11 5.60 15.08 19.86
C ASP A 11 4.66 13.96 20.34
N ASP A 12 3.36 14.26 20.51
CA ASP A 12 2.35 13.24 20.74
C ASP A 12 2.14 12.43 19.45
N SER A 13 2.68 11.21 19.43
CA SER A 13 2.70 10.34 18.26
C SER A 13 1.29 9.94 17.80
N TYR A 14 0.33 9.79 18.71
CA TYR A 14 -1.05 9.47 18.35
C TYR A 14 -1.74 10.66 17.68
N LEU A 15 -1.59 11.88 18.21
CA LEU A 15 -2.14 13.08 17.58
C LEU A 15 -1.51 13.35 16.21
N LEU A 16 -0.21 13.08 16.05
CA LEU A 16 0.46 13.16 14.74
C LEU A 16 -0.09 12.13 13.74
N TYR A 17 -0.35 10.90 14.19
CA TYR A 17 -1.02 9.90 13.36
C TYR A 17 -2.43 10.34 12.94
N GLN A 18 -3.22 10.87 13.87
CA GLN A 18 -4.57 11.39 13.58
C GLN A 18 -4.52 12.62 12.65
N LEU A 19 -3.47 13.44 12.74
CA LEU A 19 -3.25 14.54 11.82
C LEU A 19 -2.99 14.02 10.40
N GLY A 20 -2.14 12.99 10.24
CA GLY A 20 -1.91 12.32 8.96
C GLY A 20 -3.22 11.82 8.34
N ARG A 21 -4.04 11.11 9.14
CA ARG A 21 -5.37 10.62 8.70
C ARG A 21 -6.29 11.75 8.25
N THR A 22 -6.19 12.92 8.89
CA THR A 22 -6.98 14.10 8.54
C THR A 22 -6.55 14.67 7.19
N TYR A 23 -5.24 14.71 6.90
CA TYR A 23 -4.71 15.12 5.61
C TYR A 23 -5.04 14.12 4.50
N ASP A 24 -5.07 12.81 4.77
CA ASP A 24 -5.51 11.79 3.81
C ASP A 24 -6.95 11.97 3.35
N ILE A 25 -7.85 12.29 4.28
CA ILE A 25 -9.25 12.60 3.95
C ILE A 25 -9.32 13.80 2.99
N GLN A 26 -8.39 14.75 3.12
CA GLN A 26 -8.26 15.91 2.24
C GLN A 26 -7.46 15.61 0.96
N LYS A 27 -6.88 14.41 0.84
CA LYS A 27 -5.96 13.98 -0.22
C LYS A 27 -4.67 14.82 -0.28
N ASP A 28 -4.30 15.41 0.84
CA ASP A 28 -3.03 16.13 0.99
C ASP A 28 -1.93 15.16 1.40
N PHE A 29 -1.49 14.32 0.46
CA PHE A 29 -0.51 13.25 0.71
C PHE A 29 0.85 13.79 1.16
N VAL A 30 1.18 15.04 0.83
CA VAL A 30 2.44 15.67 1.28
C VAL A 30 2.40 15.84 2.79
N ASN A 31 1.40 16.57 3.30
CA ASN A 31 1.26 16.81 4.73
C ASN A 31 0.91 15.53 5.51
N ALA A 32 0.17 14.60 4.90
CA ALA A 32 -0.12 13.29 5.49
C ALA A 32 1.17 12.49 5.74
N SER A 33 2.01 12.36 4.71
CA SER A 33 3.28 11.64 4.81
C SER A 33 4.23 12.25 5.86
N GLU A 34 4.30 13.57 5.97
CA GLU A 34 5.10 14.25 6.99
C GLU A 34 4.59 13.96 8.40
N ALA A 35 3.28 14.00 8.61
CA ALA A 35 2.66 13.74 9.91
C ALA A 35 2.85 12.27 10.35
N TYR A 36 2.65 11.30 9.44
CA TYR A 36 2.90 9.90 9.73
C TYR A 36 4.37 9.61 10.01
N LEU A 37 5.29 10.18 9.21
CA LEU A 37 6.71 10.01 9.44
C LEU A 37 7.12 10.54 10.82
N LYS A 38 6.62 11.74 11.20
CA LYS A 38 6.89 12.31 12.52
C LYS A 38 6.28 11.46 13.64
N SER A 39 5.08 10.91 13.43
CA SER A 39 4.43 9.98 14.37
C SER A 39 5.30 8.74 14.63
N LEU A 40 5.81 8.10 13.58
CA LEU A 40 6.65 6.91 13.67
C LEU A 40 8.02 7.21 14.30
N GLN A 41 8.60 8.39 14.04
CA GLN A 41 9.88 8.82 14.62
C GLN A 41 9.79 9.15 16.13
N THR A 42 8.66 9.73 16.57
CA THR A 42 8.44 10.11 17.97
C THR A 42 8.11 8.92 18.86
N SER A 43 7.64 7.81 18.29
CA SER A 43 7.41 6.55 19.01
C SER A 43 7.87 5.36 18.16
N PRO A 44 9.18 5.07 18.13
CA PRO A 44 9.76 4.04 17.27
C PRO A 44 9.47 2.60 17.73
N ARG A 45 8.50 2.41 18.64
CA ARG A 45 8.15 1.08 19.14
C ARG A 45 7.01 0.49 18.33
N HIS A 46 7.22 -0.74 17.86
CA HIS A 46 6.23 -1.52 17.12
C HIS A 46 5.01 -1.97 17.95
N ASP A 47 4.97 -1.67 19.25
CA ASP A 47 3.94 -2.11 20.20
C ASP A 47 2.69 -1.21 20.23
N PHE A 48 2.70 -0.08 19.50
CA PHE A 48 1.53 0.79 19.38
C PHE A 48 0.50 0.27 18.37
N GLU A 49 -0.78 0.32 18.75
CA GLU A 49 -1.93 -0.18 17.99
C GLU A 49 -2.02 0.38 16.56
N TYR A 50 -1.62 1.65 16.37
CA TYR A 50 -1.67 2.32 15.07
C TYR A 50 -0.35 2.29 14.29
N PHE A 51 0.73 1.70 14.83
CA PHE A 51 2.04 1.71 14.19
C PHE A 51 1.96 1.13 12.76
N ARG A 52 1.26 0.00 12.63
CA ARG A 52 1.02 -0.64 11.33
C ARG A 52 0.28 0.29 10.38
N SER A 53 -0.83 0.86 10.81
CA SER A 53 -1.65 1.73 9.98
C SER A 53 -0.88 2.96 9.53
N ALA A 54 -0.13 3.60 10.44
CA ALA A 54 0.73 4.74 10.12
C ALA A 54 1.82 4.37 9.10
N LEU A 55 2.45 3.20 9.25
CA LEU A 55 3.47 2.72 8.33
C LEU A 55 2.89 2.41 6.94
N ASP A 56 1.74 1.74 6.89
CA ASP A 56 1.05 1.44 5.66
C ASP A 56 0.61 2.73 4.94
N ASP A 57 -0.08 3.62 5.65
CA ASP A 57 -0.63 4.86 5.10
C ASP A 57 0.52 5.75 4.57
N LEU A 58 1.61 5.89 5.33
CA LEU A 58 2.83 6.56 4.86
C LEU A 58 3.38 5.97 3.55
N CYS A 59 3.43 4.63 3.45
CA CYS A 59 3.89 3.98 2.23
C CYS A 59 2.94 4.25 1.05
N PHE A 60 1.63 4.19 1.26
CA PHE A 60 0.65 4.51 0.22
C PHE A 60 0.72 5.98 -0.21
N ASP A 61 0.95 6.91 0.71
CA ASP A 61 1.14 8.33 0.40
C ASP A 61 2.37 8.55 -0.47
N TYR A 62 3.50 7.92 -0.13
CA TYR A 62 4.66 7.96 -1.01
C TYR A 62 4.38 7.36 -2.38
N LEU A 63 3.57 6.31 -2.49
CA LEU A 63 3.18 5.80 -3.81
C LEU A 63 2.29 6.79 -4.58
N ASN A 64 1.33 7.45 -3.92
CA ASN A 64 0.49 8.49 -4.53
C ASN A 64 1.32 9.71 -4.99
N LEU A 65 2.41 10.01 -4.28
CA LEU A 65 3.37 11.06 -4.63
C LEU A 65 4.40 10.63 -5.69
N ASN A 66 4.34 9.40 -6.21
CA ASN A 66 5.33 8.79 -7.10
C ASN A 66 6.74 8.67 -6.48
N GLU A 67 6.82 8.60 -5.15
CA GLU A 67 8.05 8.48 -4.36
C GLU A 67 8.29 7.03 -3.86
N ALA A 68 8.09 6.04 -4.73
CA ALA A 68 8.20 4.62 -4.36
C ALA A 68 9.55 4.21 -3.72
N LYS A 69 10.62 4.96 -4.00
CA LYS A 69 11.93 4.77 -3.33
C LYS A 69 11.84 5.08 -1.83
N LYS A 70 11.15 6.15 -1.42
CA LYS A 70 10.95 6.48 -0.01
C LYS A 70 10.11 5.42 0.69
N ALA A 71 9.06 4.91 0.05
CA ALA A 71 8.28 3.80 0.59
C ALA A 71 9.16 2.57 0.88
N ALA A 72 10.04 2.18 -0.07
CA ALA A 72 10.97 1.08 0.11
C ALA A 72 12.00 1.34 1.24
N GLU A 73 12.52 2.56 1.35
CA GLU A 73 13.43 2.96 2.44
C GLU A 73 12.76 2.86 3.81
N ILE A 74 11.52 3.32 3.94
CA ILE A 74 10.73 3.23 5.17
C ILE A 74 10.47 1.78 5.56
N ILE A 75 10.06 0.94 4.62
CA ILE A 75 9.85 -0.50 4.84
C ILE A 75 11.14 -1.16 5.37
N ASN A 76 12.28 -0.85 4.76
CA ASN A 76 13.57 -1.41 5.14
C ASN A 76 14.04 -0.88 6.51
N PHE A 77 13.81 0.41 6.79
CA PHE A 77 14.22 1.04 8.04
C PHE A 77 13.47 0.48 9.26
N TYR A 78 12.14 0.35 9.16
CA TYR A 78 11.32 -0.19 10.25
C TYR A 78 11.23 -1.72 10.25
N GLY A 79 11.84 -2.40 9.27
CA GLY A 79 11.84 -3.86 9.18
C GLY A 79 10.42 -4.43 9.15
N TYR A 80 9.60 -3.96 8.20
CA TYR A 80 8.16 -4.23 8.10
C TYR A 80 7.78 -5.65 8.58
N PRO A 81 7.24 -5.79 9.81
CA PRO A 81 7.21 -7.08 10.51
C PRO A 81 5.99 -7.94 10.14
N TYR A 82 5.13 -7.45 9.25
CA TYR A 82 3.85 -8.07 8.95
C TYR A 82 3.94 -8.94 7.70
N GLU A 83 4.11 -10.25 7.92
CA GLU A 83 4.04 -11.25 6.85
C GLU A 83 2.59 -11.73 6.66
N ASP A 84 1.75 -10.89 6.07
CA ASP A 84 0.36 -11.20 5.77
C ASP A 84 -0.11 -10.63 4.43
N ALA A 85 -1.39 -10.85 4.11
CA ALA A 85 -1.99 -10.40 2.86
C ALA A 85 -1.72 -8.93 2.56
N ASP A 86 -2.00 -8.05 3.51
CA ASP A 86 -1.94 -6.59 3.31
C ASP A 86 -0.48 -6.13 3.16
N GLY A 87 0.44 -6.73 3.93
CA GLY A 87 1.87 -6.48 3.83
C GLY A 87 2.44 -6.86 2.46
N TYR A 88 2.19 -8.09 2.02
CA TYR A 88 2.62 -8.54 0.70
C TYR A 88 1.94 -7.75 -0.43
N PHE A 89 0.68 -7.34 -0.26
CA PHE A 89 0.00 -6.48 -1.22
C PHE A 89 0.67 -5.11 -1.33
N MET A 90 1.04 -4.49 -0.21
CA MET A 90 1.75 -3.22 -0.19
C MET A 90 3.14 -3.34 -0.83
N PHE A 91 3.91 -4.38 -0.51
CA PHE A 91 5.19 -4.65 -1.18
C PHE A 91 5.02 -4.82 -2.69
N GLY A 92 3.96 -5.51 -3.12
CA GLY A 92 3.61 -5.64 -4.53
C GLY A 92 3.47 -4.29 -5.21
N HIS A 93 2.77 -3.34 -4.57
CA HIS A 93 2.63 -1.98 -5.08
C HIS A 93 3.95 -1.20 -5.12
N VAL A 94 4.79 -1.32 -4.08
CA VAL A 94 6.11 -0.67 -4.03
C VAL A 94 6.99 -1.19 -5.16
N TYR A 95 7.13 -2.51 -5.31
CA TYR A 95 7.92 -3.10 -6.38
C TYR A 95 7.36 -2.77 -7.77
N MET A 96 6.03 -2.73 -7.93
CA MET A 96 5.41 -2.38 -9.20
C MET A 96 5.77 -0.95 -9.62
N ASN A 97 5.73 0.02 -8.69
CA ASN A 97 6.08 1.41 -8.97
C ASN A 97 7.60 1.61 -9.16
N LEU A 98 8.42 0.75 -8.58
CA LEU A 98 9.87 0.70 -8.85
C LEU A 98 10.21 0.04 -10.20
N GLY A 99 9.22 -0.53 -10.91
CA GLY A 99 9.44 -1.28 -12.16
C GLY A 99 9.98 -2.70 -11.95
N ASN A 100 10.08 -3.16 -10.70
CA ASN A 100 10.52 -4.51 -10.35
C ASN A 100 9.35 -5.50 -10.48
N PHE A 101 8.90 -5.71 -11.72
CA PHE A 101 7.66 -6.42 -12.02
C PHE A 101 7.63 -7.88 -11.56
N ASP A 102 8.76 -8.60 -11.62
CA ASP A 102 8.83 -10.00 -11.16
C ASP A 102 8.59 -10.11 -9.66
N GLU A 103 9.24 -9.24 -8.87
CA GLU A 103 9.04 -9.16 -7.43
C GLU A 103 7.63 -8.70 -7.06
N ALA A 104 7.09 -7.72 -7.79
CA ALA A 104 5.72 -7.28 -7.61
C ALA A 104 4.71 -8.43 -7.80
N VAL A 105 4.86 -9.22 -8.86
CA VAL A 105 4.02 -10.40 -9.09
C VAL A 105 4.20 -11.45 -8.00
N ARG A 106 5.43 -11.68 -7.52
CA ARG A 106 5.71 -12.61 -6.42
C ARG A 106 4.98 -12.18 -5.14
N CYS A 107 5.07 -10.90 -4.78
CA CYS A 107 4.39 -10.33 -3.63
C CYS A 107 2.86 -10.41 -3.76
N PHE A 108 2.28 -9.98 -4.88
CA PHE A 108 0.82 -10.08 -5.08
C PHE A 108 0.33 -11.54 -5.04
N LYS A 109 1.07 -12.49 -5.62
CA LYS A 109 0.72 -13.92 -5.50
C LYS A 109 0.79 -14.39 -4.06
N LYS A 110 1.83 -13.99 -3.34
CA LYS A 110 2.00 -14.35 -1.92
C LYS A 110 0.85 -13.82 -1.07
N ALA A 111 0.36 -12.60 -1.34
CA ALA A 111 -0.83 -12.06 -0.68
C ALA A 111 -2.07 -12.96 -0.86
N THR A 112 -2.23 -13.61 -2.02
CA THR A 112 -3.36 -14.52 -2.30
C THR A 112 -3.26 -15.88 -1.59
N GLU A 113 -2.15 -16.18 -0.92
CA GLU A 113 -1.99 -17.40 -0.11
C GLU A 113 -2.55 -17.25 1.30
N PHE A 114 -2.90 -16.02 1.73
CA PHE A 114 -3.44 -15.73 3.05
C PHE A 114 -4.97 -15.79 3.07
N ALA A 115 -5.53 -16.35 4.15
CA ALA A 115 -6.97 -16.49 4.33
C ALA A 115 -7.67 -15.15 4.56
N ASP A 116 -7.02 -14.27 5.33
CA ASP A 116 -7.60 -13.01 5.80
C ASP A 116 -6.81 -11.79 5.31
N SER A 117 -7.49 -10.67 5.20
CA SER A 117 -6.96 -9.39 4.74
C SER A 117 -7.85 -8.27 5.30
N SER A 118 -7.25 -7.22 5.86
CA SER A 118 -8.03 -6.05 6.30
C SER A 118 -8.38 -5.14 5.12
N ARG A 119 -7.61 -5.22 4.02
CA ARG A 119 -7.85 -4.47 2.79
C ARG A 119 -8.72 -5.27 1.81
N PRO A 120 -9.89 -4.77 1.41
CA PRO A 120 -10.76 -5.49 0.49
C PRO A 120 -10.04 -5.88 -0.81
N GLY A 121 -10.01 -7.18 -1.10
CA GLY A 121 -9.46 -7.71 -2.33
C GLY A 121 -7.93 -7.88 -2.36
N ALA A 122 -7.20 -7.46 -1.33
CA ALA A 122 -5.73 -7.54 -1.32
C ALA A 122 -5.21 -8.99 -1.33
N ASN A 123 -5.95 -9.95 -0.76
CA ASN A 123 -5.70 -11.39 -0.91
C ASN A 123 -6.49 -12.07 -2.05
N SER A 124 -7.17 -11.30 -2.91
CA SER A 124 -8.01 -11.86 -3.97
C SER A 124 -8.04 -10.99 -5.24
N PHE A 125 -9.18 -10.37 -5.56
CA PHE A 125 -9.39 -9.75 -6.86
C PHE A 125 -8.44 -8.59 -7.14
N ALA A 126 -8.04 -7.80 -6.13
CA ALA A 126 -7.14 -6.66 -6.33
C ALA A 126 -5.72 -7.12 -6.62
N ALA A 127 -5.21 -8.14 -5.90
CA ALA A 127 -3.90 -8.74 -6.19
C ALA A 127 -3.86 -9.36 -7.59
N TRP A 128 -4.87 -10.14 -7.96
CA TRP A 128 -4.96 -10.73 -9.31
C TRP A 128 -5.09 -9.67 -10.40
N PHE A 129 -5.80 -8.57 -10.13
CA PHE A 129 -5.90 -7.46 -11.06
C PHE A 129 -4.53 -6.82 -11.30
N ASN A 130 -3.77 -6.50 -10.25
CA ASN A 130 -2.43 -5.92 -10.39
C ASN A 130 -1.46 -6.87 -11.12
N ILE A 131 -1.52 -8.18 -10.87
CA ILE A 131 -0.75 -9.17 -11.64
C ILE A 131 -1.14 -9.11 -13.13
N GLY A 132 -2.43 -8.98 -13.44
CA GLY A 132 -2.93 -8.82 -14.80
C GLY A 132 -2.39 -7.56 -15.47
N VAL A 133 -2.42 -6.43 -14.77
CA VAL A 133 -1.88 -5.14 -15.24
C VAL A 133 -0.40 -5.26 -15.56
N ILE A 134 0.38 -5.87 -14.67
CA ILE A 134 1.82 -6.10 -14.90
C ILE A 134 2.05 -6.93 -16.16
N TYR A 135 1.35 -8.06 -16.30
CA TYR A 135 1.50 -8.89 -17.49
C TYR A 135 1.02 -8.21 -18.78
N GLU A 136 0.02 -7.35 -18.71
CA GLU A 136 -0.44 -6.55 -19.84
C GLU A 136 0.64 -5.53 -20.26
N VAL A 137 1.22 -4.80 -19.31
CA VAL A 137 2.32 -3.84 -19.55
C VAL A 137 3.55 -4.53 -20.16
N LEU A 138 3.85 -5.76 -19.74
CA LEU A 138 4.95 -6.57 -20.28
C LEU A 138 4.64 -7.24 -21.63
N GLY A 139 3.42 -7.08 -22.17
CA GLY A 139 3.01 -7.68 -23.43
C GLY A 139 2.67 -9.18 -23.35
N PHE A 140 2.61 -9.76 -22.15
CA PHE A 140 2.24 -11.16 -21.94
C PHE A 140 0.72 -11.36 -21.92
N LYS A 141 0.09 -11.14 -23.09
CA LYS A 141 -1.37 -11.14 -23.29
C LYS A 141 -2.08 -12.33 -22.65
N GLU A 142 -1.60 -13.56 -22.89
CA GLU A 142 -2.25 -14.77 -22.37
C GLU A 142 -2.15 -14.87 -20.84
N LYS A 143 -1.04 -14.40 -20.25
CA LYS A 143 -0.86 -14.38 -18.79
C LYS A 143 -1.76 -13.31 -18.16
N ALA A 144 -1.87 -12.14 -18.78
CA ALA A 144 -2.78 -11.07 -18.34
C ALA A 144 -4.24 -11.57 -18.32
N ILE A 145 -4.70 -12.20 -19.41
CA ILE A 145 -6.06 -12.78 -19.48
C ILE A 145 -6.30 -13.80 -18.36
N LYS A 146 -5.32 -14.68 -18.07
CA LYS A 146 -5.43 -15.66 -16.98
C LYS A 146 -5.54 -15.00 -15.62
N ALA A 147 -4.78 -13.94 -15.37
CA ALA A 147 -4.82 -13.19 -14.11
C ALA A 147 -6.15 -12.43 -13.95
N TYR A 148 -6.61 -11.70 -14.97
CA TYR A 148 -7.89 -10.99 -14.90
C TYR A 148 -9.09 -11.91 -14.70
N LYS A 149 -9.06 -13.13 -15.25
CA LYS A 149 -10.11 -14.15 -15.00
C LYS A 149 -10.19 -14.60 -13.53
N LYS A 150 -9.14 -14.41 -12.73
CA LYS A 150 -9.14 -14.71 -11.29
C LYS A 150 -9.73 -13.59 -10.43
N CYS A 151 -10.20 -12.49 -11.04
CA CYS A 151 -10.71 -11.33 -10.31
C CYS A 151 -12.22 -11.40 -9.95
N ASN A 152 -12.87 -12.57 -10.08
CA ASN A 152 -14.25 -12.85 -9.65
C ASN A 152 -15.23 -11.67 -9.85
N ASP A 153 -15.50 -11.34 -11.10
CA ASP A 153 -16.45 -10.29 -11.49
C ASP A 153 -16.06 -8.83 -11.19
N TYR A 154 -14.82 -8.56 -10.78
CA TYR A 154 -14.32 -7.19 -10.64
C TYR A 154 -14.38 -6.41 -11.97
N ASP A 155 -15.17 -5.34 -12.01
CA ASP A 155 -15.50 -4.61 -13.24
C ASP A 155 -14.27 -4.07 -14.00
N PRO A 156 -13.23 -3.51 -13.34
CA PRO A 156 -12.02 -3.12 -14.05
C PRO A 156 -11.33 -4.29 -14.76
N ALA A 157 -11.33 -5.49 -14.17
CA ALA A 157 -10.77 -6.68 -14.82
C ALA A 157 -11.60 -7.12 -16.03
N LYS A 158 -12.93 -7.05 -15.93
CA LYS A 158 -13.84 -7.33 -17.06
C LYS A 158 -13.58 -6.40 -18.23
N GLU A 159 -13.36 -5.11 -17.95
CA GLU A 159 -13.09 -4.12 -18.99
C GLU A 159 -11.76 -4.38 -19.69
N ARG A 160 -10.69 -4.64 -18.92
CA ARG A 160 -9.39 -5.05 -19.48
C ARG A 160 -9.51 -6.31 -20.35
N LEU A 161 -10.29 -7.31 -19.92
CA LEU A 161 -10.53 -8.53 -20.68
C LEU A 161 -11.23 -8.31 -22.03
N LYS A 162 -12.10 -7.30 -22.16
CA LYS A 162 -12.73 -6.98 -23.46
C LYS A 162 -11.70 -6.41 -24.42
N ASN A 163 -10.83 -5.53 -23.95
CA ASN A 163 -9.81 -4.86 -24.76
C ASN A 163 -8.67 -5.81 -25.19
N LEU A 164 -8.50 -6.93 -24.49
CA LEU A 164 -7.53 -7.98 -24.79
C LEU A 164 -8.08 -9.13 -25.65
N ARG A 165 -9.32 -9.05 -26.15
CA ARG A 165 -9.82 -10.06 -27.10
C ARG A 165 -9.52 -9.58 -28.51
#